data_AF-A0A9W9DFZ7-F1
#
_entry.id   AF-A0A9W9DFZ7-F1
#
_cell.length_a   1.000
_cell.length_b   1.000
_cell.length_c   1.000
_cell.angle_alpha   90.00
_cell.angle_beta   90.00
_cell.angle_gamma   90.00
#
_symmetry.space_group_name_H-M   'P 1'
#
loop_
_entity.id
_entity.type
_entity.pdbx_description
1 polymer ?
#
loop_
_entity_poly.entity_id
_entity_poly.type
_entity_poly.pdbx_seq_one_letter_code
_entity_poly.pdbx_strand_id
1 'polypeptide(L)'
;MTSPLSSASAASRTIRRDPALEPDDQWKENLKAQIEHNLTSMVKDAEAELAENLKRNPTDSERLQKELSVTMDNIRKLATETFKEELERERHERRWATGHELPPDLAETMKKEQ
;
A
#
# COMPACT_ATOMS: atom_id res chain seq x y z
N MET A 1 29.53 46.24 0.74
CA MET A 1 29.12 45.56 2.00
C MET A 1 27.70 46.05 2.26
N THR A 2 26.64 45.27 2.15
CA THR A 2 26.32 44.04 2.90
C THR A 2 25.30 43.19 2.13
N SER A 3 25.48 41.87 2.19
CA SER A 3 24.69 40.83 1.52
C SER A 3 23.26 40.67 2.09
N PRO A 4 22.30 40.12 1.33
CA PRO A 4 21.02 39.67 1.86
C PRO A 4 21.19 38.30 2.56
N LEU A 5 20.85 38.22 3.85
CA LEU A 5 20.72 36.94 4.55
C LEU A 5 19.38 36.30 4.16
N SER A 6 19.41 35.58 3.05
CA SER A 6 18.41 34.59 2.68
C SER A 6 18.53 33.42 3.67
N SER A 7 17.81 33.52 4.80
CA SER A 7 17.68 32.41 5.74
C SER A 7 16.51 31.52 5.32
N ALA A 8 16.64 30.87 4.16
CA ALA A 8 15.91 29.64 3.86
C ALA A 8 16.52 28.51 4.70
N SER A 9 16.34 28.60 6.01
CA SER A 9 16.82 27.61 6.97
C SER A 9 15.91 26.39 6.90
N ALA A 10 16.37 25.40 6.13
CA ALA A 10 16.23 23.98 6.46
C ALA A 10 14.84 23.53 6.93
N ALA A 11 13.83 23.64 6.06
CA ALA A 11 12.65 22.79 6.14
C ALA A 11 12.94 21.34 5.70
N SER A 12 14.22 20.96 5.56
CA SER A 12 14.69 19.58 5.67
C SER A 12 14.64 19.12 7.13
N ARG A 13 13.50 19.36 7.80
CA ARG A 13 13.18 18.62 9.01
C ARG A 13 12.86 17.24 8.49
N THR A 14 13.92 16.42 8.40
CA THR A 14 13.86 14.96 8.53
C THR A 14 12.47 14.57 8.97
N ILE A 15 11.72 13.91 8.08
CA ILE A 15 10.48 13.21 8.41
C ILE A 15 10.95 12.15 9.42
N ARG A 16 11.12 12.56 10.67
CA ARG A 16 11.29 11.67 11.79
C ARG A 16 9.97 10.93 11.76
N ARG A 17 10.03 9.64 11.41
CA ARG A 17 8.93 8.71 11.66
C ARG A 17 8.59 8.88 13.12
N ASP A 18 7.56 9.68 13.39
CA ASP A 18 7.14 9.93 14.74
C ASP A 18 6.57 8.59 15.22
N PRO A 19 7.17 7.95 16.23
CA PRO A 19 6.69 6.65 16.70
C PRO A 19 5.25 6.71 17.21
N ALA A 20 4.71 7.90 17.49
CA ALA A 20 3.29 8.10 17.81
C ALA A 20 2.36 7.98 16.59
N LEU A 21 2.88 8.17 15.38
CA LEU A 21 2.11 8.18 14.13
C LEU A 21 2.25 6.90 13.31
N GLU A 22 3.30 6.11 13.54
CA GLU A 22 3.56 4.88 12.81
C GLU A 22 2.91 3.67 13.50
N PRO A 23 2.17 2.83 12.77
CA PRO A 23 1.70 1.55 13.28
C PRO A 23 2.86 0.65 13.69
N ASP A 24 2.70 -0.05 14.81
CA ASP A 24 3.71 -0.99 15.28
C ASP A 24 3.81 -2.18 14.32
N ASP A 25 4.88 -2.96 14.50
CA ASP A 25 5.13 -4.09 13.62
C ASP A 25 4.05 -5.18 13.76
N GLN A 26 3.46 -5.32 14.96
CA GLN A 26 2.40 -6.28 15.21
C GLN A 26 1.10 -5.92 14.46
N TRP A 27 0.73 -4.64 14.40
CA TRP A 27 -0.40 -4.16 13.59
C TRP A 27 -0.14 -4.43 12.10
N LYS A 28 1.08 -4.18 11.62
CA LYS A 28 1.45 -4.42 10.22
C LYS A 28 1.41 -5.91 9.87
N GLU A 29 1.86 -6.79 10.76
CA GLU A 29 1.78 -8.24 10.58
C GLU A 29 0.34 -8.72 10.54
N ASN A 30 -0.50 -8.23 11.45
CA ASN A 30 -1.93 -8.55 11.45
C ASN A 30 -2.63 -8.07 10.17
N LEU A 31 -2.30 -6.86 9.69
CA LEU A 31 -2.83 -6.34 8.42
C LEU A 31 -2.41 -7.23 7.24
N LYS A 32 -1.14 -7.65 7.18
CA LYS A 32 -0.68 -8.59 6.13
C LYS A 32 -1.47 -9.90 6.17
N ALA A 33 -1.64 -10.50 7.35
CA ALA A 33 -2.39 -11.74 7.51
C ALA A 33 -3.86 -11.59 7.05
N GLN A 34 -4.49 -10.45 7.34
CA GLN A 34 -5.85 -10.16 6.87
C GLN A 34 -5.92 -10.01 5.35
N ILE A 35 -4.98 -9.28 4.75
CA ILE A 35 -4.91 -9.12 3.29
C ILE A 35 -4.70 -10.48 2.61
N GLU A 36 -3.77 -11.29 3.11
CA GLU A 36 -3.53 -12.65 2.60
C GLU A 36 -4.78 -13.54 2.72
N HIS A 37 -5.48 -13.47 3.85
CA HIS A 37 -6.74 -14.18 4.04
C HIS A 37 -7.78 -13.76 3.00
N ASN A 38 -7.95 -12.46 2.77
CA ASN A 38 -8.91 -11.92 1.81
C ASN A 38 -8.58 -12.29 0.35
N LEU A 39 -7.29 -12.43 0.02
CA LEU A 39 -6.84 -12.81 -1.32
C LEU A 39 -6.78 -14.32 -1.54
N THR A 40 -7.01 -15.12 -0.49
CA THR A 40 -6.92 -16.59 -0.56
C THR A 40 -7.89 -17.18 -1.58
N SER A 41 -9.10 -16.62 -1.71
CA SER A 41 -10.06 -17.06 -2.73
C SER A 41 -9.54 -16.80 -4.14
N MET A 42 -9.03 -15.60 -4.41
CA MET A 42 -8.47 -15.23 -5.72
C MET A 42 -7.30 -16.14 -6.12
N VAL A 43 -6.44 -16.49 -5.17
CA VAL A 43 -5.32 -17.42 -5.43
C VAL A 43 -5.86 -18.81 -5.79
N LYS A 44 -6.80 -19.33 -5.01
CA LYS A 44 -7.41 -20.64 -5.26
C LYS A 44 -8.16 -20.69 -6.59
N ASP A 45 -8.87 -19.64 -6.94
CA ASP A 45 -9.61 -19.54 -8.19
C ASP A 45 -8.66 -19.56 -9.39
N ALA A 46 -7.55 -18.81 -9.32
CA ALA A 46 -6.53 -18.81 -10.37
C ALA A 46 -5.84 -20.19 -10.52
N GLU A 47 -5.56 -20.88 -9.41
CA GLU A 47 -5.01 -22.25 -9.44
C GLU A 47 -6.01 -23.26 -10.02
N ALA A 48 -7.29 -23.15 -9.63
CA ALA A 48 -8.36 -23.99 -10.15
C ALA A 48 -8.57 -23.78 -11.65
N GLU A 49 -8.53 -22.53 -12.11
CA GLU A 49 -8.62 -22.19 -13.53
C GLU A 49 -7.45 -22.78 -14.33
N LEU A 50 -6.22 -22.71 -13.81
CA LEU A 50 -5.08 -23.36 -14.44
C LEU A 50 -5.31 -24.88 -14.54
N ALA A 51 -5.75 -25.52 -13.47
CA ALA A 51 -5.98 -26.96 -13.43
C ALA A 51 -7.07 -27.39 -14.43
N GLU A 52 -8.17 -26.64 -14.53
CA GLU A 52 -9.21 -26.90 -15.52
C GLU A 52 -8.70 -26.71 -16.96
N ASN A 53 -7.95 -25.64 -17.21
CA ASN A 53 -7.44 -25.34 -18.55
C ASN A 53 -6.38 -26.36 -19.00
N LEU A 54 -5.52 -26.83 -18.10
CA LEU A 54 -4.56 -27.91 -18.37
C LEU A 54 -5.27 -29.25 -18.66
N LYS A 55 -6.37 -29.53 -17.95
CA LYS A 55 -7.18 -30.73 -18.20
C LYS A 55 -7.84 -30.69 -19.59
N ARG A 56 -8.25 -29.51 -20.06
CA ARG A 56 -8.86 -29.32 -21.38
C ARG A 56 -7.81 -29.30 -22.50
N ASN A 57 -6.68 -28.62 -22.29
CA ASN A 57 -5.66 -28.38 -23.29
C ASN A 57 -4.24 -28.57 -22.70
N PRO A 58 -3.78 -29.82 -22.54
CA PRO A 58 -2.48 -30.10 -21.88
C PRO A 58 -1.27 -29.62 -22.68
N THR A 59 -1.39 -29.47 -24.00
CA THR A 59 -0.32 -28.94 -24.87
C THR A 59 -0.04 -27.45 -24.64
N ASP A 60 -0.98 -26.71 -24.06
CA ASP A 60 -0.85 -25.28 -23.82
C ASP A 60 -0.20 -24.96 -22.46
N SER A 61 0.39 -25.96 -21.80
CA SER A 61 0.91 -25.84 -20.42
C SER A 61 1.84 -24.65 -20.22
N GLU A 62 2.75 -24.37 -21.15
CA GLU A 62 3.69 -23.25 -21.00
C GLU A 62 2.98 -21.90 -21.05
N ARG A 63 2.01 -21.73 -21.95
CA ARG A 63 1.20 -20.50 -22.05
C ARG A 63 0.37 -20.32 -20.78
N LEU A 64 -0.30 -21.38 -20.32
CA LEU A 64 -1.15 -21.34 -19.15
C LEU A 64 -0.36 -21.06 -17.85
N GLN A 65 0.86 -21.57 -17.73
CA GLN A 65 1.74 -21.23 -16.61
C GLN A 65 2.19 -19.76 -16.63
N LYS A 66 2.47 -19.20 -17.80
CA LYS A 66 2.76 -17.76 -17.94
C LYS A 66 1.56 -16.91 -17.53
N GLU A 67 0.36 -17.31 -17.94
CA GLU A 67 -0.89 -16.65 -17.55
C GLU A 67 -1.11 -16.70 -16.03
N LEU A 68 -0.91 -17.87 -15.40
CA LEU A 68 -0.98 -17.98 -13.94
C LEU A 68 0.04 -17.05 -13.26
N SER A 69 1.28 -17.00 -13.76
CA SER A 69 2.31 -16.10 -13.20
C SER A 69 1.89 -14.64 -13.25
N VAL A 70 1.32 -14.18 -14.37
CA VAL A 70 0.81 -12.81 -14.51
C VAL A 70 -0.33 -12.56 -13.53
N THR A 71 -1.26 -13.50 -13.39
CA THR A 71 -2.37 -13.41 -12.42
C THR A 71 -1.85 -13.33 -10.99
N MET A 72 -0.88 -14.16 -10.63
CA MET A 72 -0.25 -14.13 -9.30
C MET A 72 0.47 -12.82 -9.02
N ASP A 73 1.17 -12.26 -10.01
CA ASP A 73 1.82 -10.95 -9.86
C ASP A 73 0.79 -9.83 -9.68
N ASN A 74 -0.36 -9.90 -10.35
CA ASN A 74 -1.45 -8.94 -10.15
C ASN A 74 -2.06 -9.06 -8.75
N ILE A 75 -2.26 -10.29 -8.24
CA ILE A 75 -2.73 -10.51 -6.86
C ILE A 75 -1.74 -9.92 -5.85
N ARG A 76 -0.43 -10.09 -6.05
CA ARG A 76 0.60 -9.49 -5.18
C ARG A 76 0.61 -7.96 -5.22
N LYS A 77 0.39 -7.37 -6.40
CA LYS A 77 0.26 -5.91 -6.54
C LYS A 77 -0.93 -5.40 -5.76
N LEU A 78 -2.09 -6.07 -5.90
CA LEU A 78 -3.28 -5.75 -5.14
C LEU A 78 -3.03 -5.81 -3.63
N ALA A 79 -2.37 -6.88 -3.15
CA ALA A 79 -1.98 -7.00 -1.74
C ALA A 79 -1.13 -5.81 -1.26
N THR A 80 -0.18 -5.39 -2.09
CA THR A 80 0.73 -4.28 -1.80
C THR A 80 0.00 -2.94 -1.77
N GLU A 81 -0.94 -2.73 -2.68
CA GLU A 81 -1.77 -1.52 -2.76
C GLU A 81 -2.68 -1.43 -1.54
N THR A 82 -3.43 -2.50 -1.23
CA THR A 82 -4.27 -2.57 -0.03
C THR A 82 -3.47 -2.32 1.25
N PHE A 83 -2.28 -2.91 1.36
CA PHE A 83 -1.42 -2.67 2.52
C PHE A 83 -1.03 -1.19 2.67
N LYS A 84 -0.67 -0.53 1.56
CA LYS A 84 -0.29 0.89 1.58
C LYS A 84 -1.47 1.78 1.93
N GLU A 85 -2.64 1.53 1.34
CA GLU A 85 -3.86 2.30 1.60
C GLU A 85 -4.27 2.22 3.08
N GLU A 86 -4.33 1.01 3.63
CA GLU A 86 -4.66 0.79 5.04
C GLU A 86 -3.63 1.39 5.99
N LEU A 87 -2.34 1.30 5.63
CA LEU A 87 -1.26 1.91 6.41
C LEU A 87 -1.37 3.45 6.44
N GLU A 88 -1.66 4.08 5.30
CA GLU A 88 -1.90 5.53 5.25
C GLU A 88 -3.17 5.92 5.99
N ARG A 89 -4.23 5.11 5.93
CA ARG A 89 -5.46 5.35 6.69
C ARG A 89 -5.19 5.36 8.19
N GLU A 90 -4.50 4.34 8.71
CA GLU A 90 -4.15 4.25 10.13
C GLU A 90 -3.23 5.41 10.57
N ARG A 91 -2.26 5.79 9.73
CA ARG A 91 -1.42 6.98 9.98
C ARG A 91 -2.26 8.25 10.08
N HIS A 92 -3.24 8.43 9.19
CA HIS A 92 -4.16 9.55 9.26
C HIS A 92 -4.98 9.49 10.54
N GLU A 93 -5.63 8.38 10.85
CA GLU A 93 -6.44 8.23 12.06
C GLU A 93 -5.65 8.58 13.34
N ARG A 94 -4.39 8.15 13.44
CA ARG A 94 -3.50 8.51 14.57
C ARG A 94 -3.12 9.99 14.61
N ARG A 95 -2.89 10.63 13.45
CA ARG A 95 -2.65 12.09 13.37
C ARG A 95 -3.87 12.86 13.86
N TRP A 96 -5.07 12.46 13.43
CA TRP A 96 -6.33 13.04 13.87
C TRP A 96 -6.55 12.85 15.38
N ALA A 97 -6.30 11.65 15.91
CA ALA A 97 -6.49 11.33 17.33
C ALA A 97 -5.51 12.05 18.27
N THR A 98 -4.31 12.39 17.79
CA THR A 98 -3.29 13.11 18.57
C THR A 98 -3.43 14.63 18.52
N GLY A 99 -4.40 15.16 17.76
CA GLY A 99 -4.64 16.61 17.64
C GLY A 99 -3.54 17.37 16.89
N HIS A 100 -2.67 16.66 16.17
CA HIS A 100 -1.68 17.29 15.29
C HIS A 100 -2.39 17.82 14.04
N GLU A 101 -2.25 19.13 13.76
CA GLU A 101 -2.74 19.76 12.53
C GLU A 101 -2.30 18.97 11.29
N LEU A 102 -3.25 18.77 10.36
CA LEU A 102 -3.00 18.14 9.07
C LEU A 102 -1.76 18.75 8.42
N PRO A 103 -0.83 17.95 7.89
CA PRO A 103 0.27 18.51 7.11
C PRO A 103 -0.31 19.35 5.96
N PRO A 104 0.28 20.53 5.66
CA PRO A 104 -0.31 21.52 4.77
C PRO A 104 -0.64 20.97 3.37
N ASP A 105 0.10 19.96 2.91
CA ASP A 105 -0.13 19.25 1.64
C ASP A 105 -1.51 18.56 1.56
N LEU A 106 -2.01 18.03 2.69
CA LEU A 106 -3.33 17.37 2.78
C LEU A 106 -4.46 18.37 3.03
N ALA A 107 -4.16 19.49 3.69
CA ALA A 107 -5.11 20.58 3.86
C ALA A 107 -5.44 21.26 2.52
N GLU A 108 -4.50 21.25 1.57
CA GLU A 108 -4.69 21.83 0.24
C GLU A 108 -5.52 20.93 -0.69
N THR A 109 -5.39 19.60 -0.58
CA THR A 109 -6.23 18.67 -1.36
C THR A 109 -7.68 18.66 -0.85
N MET A 110 -7.90 18.75 0.46
CA MET A 110 -9.25 18.77 1.04
C MET A 110 -10.00 20.10 0.80
N LYS A 111 -9.30 21.21 0.56
CA LYS A 111 -9.92 22.50 0.22
C LYS A 111 -10.39 22.62 -1.24
N LYS A 112 -9.99 21.70 -2.12
CA LYS A 112 -10.35 21.73 -3.55
C LYS A 112 -11.61 20.93 -3.89
N GLU A 113 -12.21 20.23 -2.94
CA GLU A 113 -13.42 19.41 -3.17
C GLU A 113 -14.70 19.97 -2.52
N GLN A 114 -14.69 21.23 -2.05
CA GLN A 114 -15.90 21.95 -1.59
C GLN A 114 -16.38 23.01 -2.57
#